data_AF-A0A5S3PRJ4-F1
#
_entry.id   AF-A0A5S3PRJ4-F1
#
_cell.length_a   1.000
_cell.length_b   1.000
_cell.length_c   1.000
_cell.angle_alpha   90.00
_cell.angle_beta   90.00
_cell.angle_gamma   90.00
#
_symmetry.space_group_name_H-M   'P 1'
#
loop_
_entity.id
_entity.type
_entity.pdbx_description
1 polymer ?
#
loop_
_entity_poly.entity_id
_entity_poly.type
_entity_poly.pdbx_seq_one_letter_code
_entity_poly.pdbx_strand_id
1 'polypeptide(L)'
;MSVLKQMASSKVLYSLLGLSVLFFLVKGVTYASIGSYVPILFITIAIIILGWSFTRCNKVHRHIIRFWAILIILWASIRLVLWIVLEIDTTLTESHLREQFGIVQNIISLLMLLIGIKIIREVKQRKLN
;
A
#
# COMPACT_ATOMS: atom_id res chain seq x y z
N MET A 1 9.77 -24.96 4.12
CA MET A 1 8.77 -24.75 3.05
C MET A 1 9.27 -23.64 2.13
N SER A 2 9.44 -23.87 0.82
CA SER A 2 9.90 -22.83 -0.11
C SER A 2 8.84 -21.71 -0.23
N VAL A 3 9.29 -20.48 -0.53
CA VAL A 3 8.39 -19.32 -0.69
C VAL A 3 7.32 -19.57 -1.78
N LEU A 4 7.67 -20.33 -2.81
CA LEU A 4 6.74 -20.74 -3.88
C LEU A 4 5.60 -21.63 -3.38
N LYS A 5 5.88 -22.60 -2.47
CA LYS A 5 4.82 -23.39 -1.81
C LYS A 5 3.94 -22.52 -0.90
N GLN A 6 4.53 -21.48 -0.30
CA GLN A 6 3.79 -20.51 0.52
C GLN A 6 2.85 -19.63 -0.34
N MET A 7 3.26 -19.26 -1.56
CA MET A 7 2.40 -18.58 -2.53
C MET A 7 1.19 -19.40 -2.92
N ALA A 8 1.40 -20.65 -3.33
CA ALA A 8 0.31 -21.53 -3.73
C ALA A 8 -0.72 -21.75 -2.58
N SER A 9 -0.24 -21.75 -1.34
CA SER A 9 -1.06 -21.86 -0.13
C SER A 9 -1.81 -20.58 0.25
N SER A 10 -1.45 -19.41 -0.28
CA SER A 10 -1.90 -18.11 0.25
C SER A 10 -2.44 -17.16 -0.81
N LYS A 11 -3.38 -17.64 -1.62
CA LYS A 11 -4.01 -16.84 -2.69
C LYS A 11 -4.46 -15.47 -2.19
N VAL A 12 -5.14 -15.40 -1.04
CA VAL A 12 -5.64 -14.14 -0.45
C VAL A 12 -4.51 -13.13 -0.17
N LEU A 13 -3.44 -13.54 0.52
CA LEU A 13 -2.31 -12.65 0.84
C LEU A 13 -1.67 -12.05 -0.42
N TYR A 14 -1.37 -12.89 -1.40
CA TYR A 14 -0.67 -12.44 -2.60
C TYR A 14 -1.59 -11.68 -3.55
N SER A 15 -2.90 -11.97 -3.56
CA SER A 15 -3.89 -11.13 -4.24
C SER A 15 -3.98 -9.74 -3.62
N LEU A 16 -4.00 -9.63 -2.29
CA LEU A 16 -4.00 -8.32 -1.59
C LEU A 16 -2.70 -7.56 -1.82
N LEU A 17 -1.56 -8.25 -1.76
CA LEU A 17 -0.26 -7.67 -2.07
C LEU A 17 -0.23 -7.14 -3.50
N GLY A 18 -0.62 -7.96 -4.48
CA GLY A 18 -0.67 -7.58 -5.90
C GLY A 18 -1.60 -6.39 -6.14
N LEU A 19 -2.81 -6.41 -5.57
CA LEU A 19 -3.76 -5.30 -5.66
C LEU A 19 -3.18 -4.00 -5.08
N SER A 20 -2.53 -4.08 -3.92
CA SER A 20 -1.91 -2.90 -3.30
C SER A 20 -0.75 -2.34 -4.12
N VAL A 21 0.11 -3.20 -4.67
CA VAL A 21 1.23 -2.78 -5.52
C VAL A 21 0.72 -2.14 -6.81
N LEU A 22 -0.28 -2.77 -7.45
CA LEU A 22 -0.90 -2.22 -8.66
C LEU A 22 -1.52 -0.85 -8.40
N PHE A 23 -2.21 -0.68 -7.28
CA PHE A 23 -2.78 0.61 -6.88
C PHE A 23 -1.70 1.71 -6.80
N PHE A 24 -0.60 1.45 -6.09
CA PHE A 24 0.49 2.43 -5.97
C PHE A 24 1.23 2.64 -7.29
N LEU A 25 1.29 1.63 -8.17
CA LEU A 25 1.89 1.77 -9.48
C LEU A 25 1.06 2.70 -10.36
N VAL A 26 -0.27 2.52 -10.40
CA VAL A 26 -1.18 3.41 -11.11
C VAL A 26 -1.05 4.84 -10.58
N LYS A 27 -1.07 5.02 -9.25
CA LYS A 27 -0.81 6.33 -8.64
C LYS A 27 0.55 6.89 -9.06
N GLY A 28 1.61 6.08 -9.02
CA GLY A 28 2.95 6.46 -9.47
C GLY A 28 2.95 7.03 -10.88
N VAL A 29 2.30 6.34 -11.82
CA VAL A 29 2.17 6.78 -13.21
C VAL A 29 1.33 8.06 -13.32
N THR A 30 0.21 8.15 -12.61
CA THR A 30 -0.61 9.39 -12.60
C THR A 30 0.20 10.58 -12.09
N TYR A 31 0.97 10.43 -11.00
CA TYR A 31 1.81 11.51 -10.49
C TYR A 31 2.98 11.85 -11.42
N ALA A 32 3.57 10.86 -12.09
CA ALA A 32 4.60 11.09 -13.09
C ALA A 32 4.06 11.90 -14.29
N SER A 33 2.81 11.66 -14.71
CA SER A 33 2.18 12.43 -15.80
C SER A 33 1.97 13.91 -15.49
N ILE A 34 1.90 14.29 -14.21
CA ILE A 34 1.84 15.69 -13.75
C ILE A 34 3.21 16.23 -13.32
N GLY A 35 4.31 15.56 -13.69
CA GLY A 35 5.69 15.98 -13.43
C GLY A 35 6.25 15.60 -12.05
N SER A 36 5.49 14.87 -11.22
CA SER A 36 5.94 14.40 -9.90
C SER A 36 6.46 12.95 -9.98
N TYR A 37 7.78 12.80 -10.07
CA TYR A 37 8.43 11.49 -10.21
C TYR A 37 8.69 10.76 -8.88
N VAL A 38 8.46 11.41 -7.74
CA VAL A 38 8.73 10.83 -6.41
C VAL A 38 7.89 9.56 -6.17
N PRO A 39 6.57 9.53 -6.44
CA PRO A 39 5.76 8.34 -6.17
C PRO A 39 6.13 7.13 -7.05
N ILE A 40 6.49 7.36 -8.32
CA ILE A 40 6.88 6.27 -9.23
C ILE A 40 8.25 5.67 -8.83
N LEU A 41 9.19 6.49 -8.38
CA LEU A 41 10.47 6.02 -7.88
C LEU A 41 10.29 5.20 -6.62
N PHE A 42 9.46 5.66 -5.68
CA PHE A 42 9.16 4.94 -4.45
C PHE A 42 8.53 3.55 -4.70
N ILE A 43 7.50 3.46 -5.55
CA ILE A 43 6.85 2.17 -5.83
C ILE A 43 7.79 1.22 -6.60
N THR A 44 8.66 1.74 -7.46
CA THR A 44 9.64 0.91 -8.19
C THR A 44 10.62 0.26 -7.22
N ILE A 45 11.15 1.03 -6.25
CA ILE A 45 12.02 0.50 -5.20
C ILE A 45 11.27 -0.55 -4.36
N ALA A 46 10.01 -0.27 -3.99
CA ALA A 46 9.21 -1.22 -3.22
C ALA A 46 8.98 -2.54 -3.99
N ILE A 47 8.72 -2.48 -5.30
CA ILE A 47 8.59 -3.66 -6.17
C ILE A 47 9.89 -4.46 -6.19
N ILE A 48 11.04 -3.81 -6.32
CA ILE A 48 12.35 -4.47 -6.32
C ILE A 48 12.58 -5.17 -4.98
N ILE A 49 12.31 -4.51 -3.85
CA ILE A 49 12.47 -5.08 -2.50
C ILE A 49 11.51 -6.26 -2.30
N LEU A 50 10.25 -6.14 -2.73
CA LEU A 50 9.25 -7.22 -2.68
C LEU A 50 9.66 -8.39 -3.57
N GLY A 51 10.14 -8.14 -4.79
CA GLY A 51 10.65 -9.16 -5.71
C GLY A 51 11.86 -9.89 -5.14
N TRP A 52 12.84 -9.15 -4.62
CA TRP A 52 14.02 -9.70 -3.95
C TRP A 52 13.67 -10.55 -2.73
N SER A 53 12.59 -10.21 -2.03
CA SER A 53 12.15 -10.98 -0.86
C SER A 53 11.80 -12.44 -1.17
N PHE A 54 11.43 -12.77 -2.42
CA PHE A 54 11.08 -14.13 -2.84
C PHE A 54 12.28 -15.08 -2.93
N THR A 55 13.49 -14.54 -3.12
CA THR A 55 14.74 -15.33 -3.16
C THR A 55 15.37 -15.50 -1.77
N ARG A 56 14.77 -14.89 -0.75
CA ARG A 56 15.25 -14.93 0.64
C ARG A 56 14.48 -15.94 1.48
N CYS A 57 14.95 -16.17 2.71
CA CYS A 57 14.30 -17.08 3.63
C CYS A 57 12.92 -16.54 4.07
N ASN A 58 12.02 -17.45 4.46
CA ASN A 58 10.63 -17.10 4.82
C ASN A 58 10.52 -16.04 5.92
N LYS A 59 11.51 -15.96 6.84
CA LYS A 59 11.55 -14.92 7.87
C LYS A 59 11.69 -13.53 7.24
N VAL A 60 12.64 -13.34 6.33
CA VAL A 60 12.89 -12.06 5.65
C VAL A 60 11.70 -11.68 4.77
N HIS A 61 11.17 -12.63 3.98
CA HIS A 61 10.00 -12.40 3.14
C HIS A 61 8.80 -11.86 3.94
N ARG A 62 8.51 -12.46 5.11
CA ARG A 62 7.44 -11.98 6.00
C ARG A 62 7.70 -10.60 6.59
N HIS A 63 8.95 -10.28 6.93
CA HIS A 63 9.29 -8.94 7.44
C HIS A 63 9.08 -7.89 6.35
N ILE A 64 9.48 -8.17 5.11
CA ILE A 64 9.29 -7.27 3.98
C ILE A 64 7.79 -7.06 3.69
N ILE A 65 6.97 -8.13 3.67
CA ILE A 65 5.52 -7.99 3.50
C ILE A 65 4.89 -7.19 4.65
N ARG A 66 5.31 -7.42 5.89
CA ARG A 66 4.82 -6.63 7.05
C ARG A 66 5.19 -5.17 6.94
N PHE A 67 6.44 -4.88 6.57
CA PHE A 67 6.91 -3.53 6.35
C PHE A 67 6.08 -2.83 5.27
N TRP A 68 5.83 -3.51 4.14
CA TRP A 68 4.94 -3.02 3.09
C TRP A 68 3.53 -2.71 3.62
N ALA A 69 2.94 -3.61 4.39
CA ALA A 69 1.62 -3.40 4.97
C ALA A 69 1.58 -2.21 5.96
N ILE A 70 2.64 -2.00 6.74
CA ILE A 70 2.78 -0.83 7.62
C ILE A 70 2.82 0.46 6.81
N LEU A 71 3.56 0.48 5.69
CA LEU A 71 3.59 1.65 4.80
C LEU A 71 2.21 1.97 4.21
N ILE A 72 1.45 0.95 3.81
CA ILE A 72 0.07 1.13 3.34
C ILE A 72 -0.80 1.75 4.43
N ILE A 73 -0.74 1.20 5.66
CA ILE A 73 -1.54 1.68 6.79
C ILE A 73 -1.17 3.13 7.12
N LEU A 74 0.12 3.44 7.16
CA LEU A 74 0.61 4.79 7.43
C LEU A 74 0.12 5.77 6.37
N TRP A 75 0.28 5.42 5.08
CA TRP A 75 -0.20 6.23 3.97
C TRP A 75 -1.70 6.48 4.04
N ALA A 76 -2.50 5.43 4.25
CA ALA A 76 -3.95 5.53 4.30
C ALA A 76 -4.41 6.35 5.52
N SER A 77 -3.76 6.17 6.67
CA SER A 77 -4.09 6.90 7.90
C SER A 77 -3.77 8.38 7.75
N ILE A 78 -2.58 8.73 7.25
CA ILE A 78 -2.21 10.13 6.99
C ILE A 78 -3.21 10.77 6.03
N ARG A 79 -3.60 10.05 4.97
CA ARG A 79 -4.55 10.57 3.98
C ARG A 79 -5.94 10.82 4.57
N LEU A 80 -6.44 9.93 5.42
CA LEU A 80 -7.72 10.10 6.11
C LEU A 80 -7.68 11.26 7.11
N VAL A 81 -6.57 11.42 7.84
CA VAL A 81 -6.37 12.56 8.75
C VAL A 81 -6.34 13.87 7.97
N LEU A 82 -5.58 13.93 6.87
CA LEU A 82 -5.53 15.12 6.01
C LEU A 82 -6.90 15.47 5.44
N TRP A 83 -7.70 14.48 5.04
CA TRP A 83 -9.07 14.73 4.62
C TRP A 83 -9.91 15.41 5.71
N ILE A 84 -9.87 14.92 6.95
CA ILE A 84 -10.59 15.52 8.08
C ILE A 84 -10.12 16.96 8.32
N VAL A 85 -8.82 17.22 8.27
CA VAL A 85 -8.25 18.56 8.47
C VAL A 85 -8.72 19.53 7.38
N LEU A 86 -8.75 19.09 6.12
CA LEU A 86 -9.17 19.93 4.99
C LEU A 86 -10.68 20.21 4.97
N GLU A 87 -11.48 19.35 5.58
CA GLU A 87 -12.93 19.60 5.75
C GLU A 87 -13.20 20.67 6.81
N ILE A 88 -12.33 20.78 7.83
CA ILE A 88 -12.44 21.77 8.92
C ILE A 88 -11.88 23.13 8.49
N ASP A 89 -10.74 23.16 7.79
CA ASP A 89 -10.07 24.38 7.36
C ASP A 89 -10.05 24.50 5.82
N THR A 90 -11.11 25.12 5.29
CA THR A 90 -11.25 25.32 3.84
C THR A 90 -10.38 26.45 3.29
N THR A 91 -9.82 27.29 4.16
CA THR A 91 -9.04 28.49 3.80
C THR A 91 -7.70 28.17 3.14
N LEU A 92 -7.20 26.93 3.30
CA LEU A 92 -5.95 26.43 2.71
C LEU A 92 -6.13 25.74 1.34
N THR A 93 -7.35 25.64 0.81
CA THR A 93 -7.61 24.72 -0.33
C THR A 93 -7.60 25.38 -1.70
N GLU A 94 -6.49 25.21 -2.43
CA GLU A 94 -6.51 25.28 -3.89
C GLU A 94 -7.42 24.18 -4.45
N SER A 95 -8.08 24.45 -5.58
CA SER A 95 -9.00 23.51 -6.25
C SER A 95 -8.38 22.13 -6.49
N HIS A 96 -7.07 22.09 -6.75
CA HIS A 96 -6.28 20.88 -6.98
C HIS A 96 -6.18 19.97 -5.75
N LEU A 97 -6.19 20.52 -4.54
CA LEU A 97 -6.18 19.73 -3.30
C LEU A 97 -7.55 19.11 -3.04
N ARG A 98 -8.64 19.83 -3.33
CA ARG A 98 -10.01 19.32 -3.17
C ARG A 98 -10.28 18.09 -4.05
N GLU A 99 -9.81 18.09 -5.29
CA GLU A 99 -9.95 16.92 -6.17
C GLU A 99 -9.16 15.70 -5.65
N GLN A 100 -8.02 15.92 -4.99
CA GLN A 100 -7.23 14.83 -4.41
C GLN A 100 -7.88 14.20 -3.17
N PHE A 101 -8.67 14.96 -2.42
CA PHE A 101 -9.36 14.49 -1.20
C PHE A 101 -10.87 14.26 -1.39
N GLY A 102 -11.32 14.11 -2.64
CA GLY A 102 -12.72 13.79 -2.94
C GLY A 102 -13.19 12.46 -2.33
N ILE A 103 -14.50 12.32 -2.18
CA ILE A 103 -15.17 11.16 -1.53
C ILE A 103 -14.67 9.82 -2.07
N VAL A 104 -14.53 9.68 -3.39
CA VAL A 104 -14.03 8.44 -4.03
C VAL A 104 -12.61 8.11 -3.58
N GLN A 105 -11.73 9.10 -3.46
CA GLN A 105 -10.35 8.90 -3.01
C GLN A 105 -10.29 8.51 -1.53
N ASN A 106 -11.22 8.98 -0.71
CA ASN A 106 -11.29 8.60 0.70
C ASN A 106 -11.82 7.17 0.88
N ILE A 107 -12.80 6.75 0.07
CA ILE A 107 -13.25 5.34 0.02
C ILE A 107 -12.08 4.43 -0.36
N ILE A 108 -11.31 4.80 -1.39
CA ILE A 108 -10.09 4.07 -1.78
C ILE A 108 -9.09 4.02 -0.63
N SER A 109 -8.90 5.12 0.10
CA SER A 109 -7.99 5.18 1.26
C SER A 109 -8.42 4.22 2.36
N LEU A 110 -9.73 4.15 2.62
CA LEU A 110 -10.29 3.25 3.61
C LEU A 110 -10.18 1.78 3.19
N LEU A 111 -10.41 1.46 1.92
CA LEU A 111 -10.16 0.13 1.34
C LEU A 111 -8.68 -0.26 1.47
N MET A 112 -7.76 0.65 1.16
CA MET A 112 -6.33 0.41 1.29
C MET A 112 -5.90 0.20 2.75
N LEU A 113 -6.51 0.93 3.70
CA LEU A 113 -6.31 0.70 5.12
C LEU A 113 -6.72 -0.72 5.52
N LEU A 114 -7.90 -1.17 5.08
CA LEU A 114 -8.38 -2.53 5.31
C LEU A 114 -7.47 -3.60 4.68
N ILE A 115 -6.96 -3.35 3.47
CA ILE A 115 -5.98 -4.21 2.80
C ILE A 115 -4.71 -4.32 3.65
N GLY A 116 -4.14 -3.20 4.10
CA GLY A 116 -2.94 -3.20 4.95
C GLY A 116 -3.14 -3.99 6.24
N ILE A 117 -4.26 -3.77 6.95
CA ILE A 117 -4.61 -4.51 8.17
C ILE A 117 -4.75 -6.01 7.87
N LYS A 118 -5.43 -6.37 6.78
CA LYS A 118 -5.65 -7.77 6.40
C LYS A 118 -4.33 -8.48 6.04
N ILE A 119 -3.41 -7.81 5.33
CA ILE A 119 -2.07 -8.35 5.05
C ILE A 119 -1.33 -8.65 6.37
N ILE A 120 -1.33 -7.73 7.35
CA ILE A 120 -0.68 -7.98 8.66
C ILE A 120 -1.28 -9.20 9.36
N ARG A 121 -2.61 -9.31 9.37
CA ARG A 121 -3.32 -10.45 9.99
C ARG A 121 -2.94 -11.78 9.36
N GLU A 122 -2.95 -11.86 8.03
CA GLU A 122 -2.55 -13.06 7.26
C GLU A 122 -1.10 -13.46 7.54
N VAL A 123 -0.18 -12.49 7.61
CA VAL A 123 1.23 -12.78 7.93
C VAL A 123 1.42 -13.19 9.39
N LYS A 124 0.56 -12.75 10.32
CA LYS A 124 0.60 -13.17 11.73
C LYS A 124 0.09 -14.60 11.91
N GLN A 125 -1.04 -14.95 11.30
CA GLN A 125 -1.62 -16.30 11.34
C GLN A 125 -0.62 -17.35 10.84
N ARG A 126 0.12 -17.03 9.76
CA ARG A 126 1.16 -17.91 9.20
C ARG A 126 2.49 -17.96 9.96
N LYS A 127 2.62 -17.24 11.08
CA LYS A 127 3.74 -17.44 12.02
C LYS A 127 3.39 -18.56 13.03
N LEU A 128 2.11 -18.80 13.26
CA LEU A 128 1.60 -19.73 14.28
C LEU A 128 1.32 -21.13 13.72
N ASN A 129 1.19 -21.24 12.39
CA ASN A 129 1.11 -22.51 11.64
C ASN A 129 2.46 -22.82 11.00
#